data_AF-A0A954YET1-F1
#
_entry.id   AF-A0A954YET1-F1
#
_cell.length_a   1.000
_cell.length_b   1.000
_cell.length_c   1.000
_cell.angle_alpha   90.00
_cell.angle_beta   90.00
_cell.angle_gamma   90.00
#
_symmetry.space_group_name_H-M   'P 1'
#
loop_
_entity.id
_entity.type
_entity.pdbx_description
1 polymer ?
#
loop_
_entity_poly.entity_id
_entity_poly.type
_entity_poly.pdbx_seq_one_letter_code
_entity_poly.pdbx_strand_id
1 'polypeptide(L)'
;SAGGNAQDIDANLLGKMLRLDPTGDDFPADTNANYSIPADNPFVGISGDDEIWAYGLRNPWRNSFDRETGQLYIADVGQSQREEVNVQPANSTGGENYGWRCMEGFRCTTLSGCTCNDPGLTLPILDYTHSAGRCSITGGYVYRGCAIPSLTGTYFYGDFCTAQVYTTTYDGVSATTPVEVTAELIPDVGVINFLASFGEDAYGELYLCDIYGGEVFKIVPDANEVVTDCDNNSEPDACQILANPSLDMNGNGVLDMCECPGDIDGNGATDLADLAGLLAAFGAATGDAGYIPAADLDNSGTIDLADLAGLLAAFGCDMMP
;
A
#
# COMPACT_ATOMS: atom_id res chain seq x y z
N SER A 1 9.98 -21.34 29.27
CA SER A 1 9.36 -20.86 30.54
C SER A 1 7.92 -21.36 30.66
N ALA A 2 7.32 -21.33 31.86
CA ALA A 2 5.95 -21.83 32.11
C ALA A 2 4.83 -21.04 31.38
N GLY A 3 5.17 -19.86 30.82
CA GLY A 3 4.26 -19.00 30.06
C GLY A 3 4.40 -19.03 28.53
N GLY A 4 5.40 -19.76 27.99
CA GLY A 4 5.71 -19.77 26.56
C GLY A 4 6.53 -18.56 26.12
N ASN A 5 7.32 -18.73 25.06
CA ASN A 5 8.35 -17.77 24.65
C ASN A 5 7.79 -16.38 24.31
N ALA A 6 6.61 -16.32 23.67
CA ALA A 6 5.99 -15.06 23.28
C ALA A 6 5.62 -14.15 24.47
N GLN A 7 5.29 -14.72 25.63
CA GLN A 7 4.99 -13.99 26.87
C GLN A 7 6.21 -13.79 27.78
N ASP A 8 7.33 -14.43 27.45
CA ASP A 8 8.59 -14.28 28.16
C ASP A 8 9.37 -13.12 27.52
N ILE A 9 9.39 -11.98 28.21
CA ILE A 9 9.95 -10.73 27.71
C ILE A 9 11.37 -10.46 28.19
N ASP A 10 11.89 -11.22 29.17
CA ASP A 10 13.19 -10.94 29.82
C ASP A 10 14.30 -11.93 29.44
N ALA A 11 13.99 -12.93 28.61
CA ALA A 11 14.89 -14.06 28.38
C ALA A 11 15.04 -14.48 26.91
N ASN A 12 14.27 -13.88 26.00
CA ASN A 12 14.31 -14.21 24.57
C ASN A 12 13.47 -13.26 23.70
N LEU A 13 13.87 -13.16 22.44
CA LEU A 13 13.23 -12.33 21.42
C LEU A 13 12.22 -13.10 20.52
N LEU A 14 11.72 -14.26 20.95
CA LEU A 14 10.79 -15.06 20.14
C LEU A 14 9.34 -14.63 20.36
N GLY A 15 8.54 -14.57 19.28
CA GLY A 15 7.16 -14.10 19.31
C GLY A 15 7.02 -12.60 19.60
N LYS A 16 7.97 -11.82 19.07
CA LYS A 16 8.13 -10.37 19.27
C LYS A 16 8.19 -9.65 17.93
N MET A 17 7.78 -8.39 17.92
CA MET A 17 8.25 -7.39 16.95
C MET A 17 9.40 -6.64 17.60
N LEU A 18 10.50 -6.43 16.89
CA LEU A 18 11.66 -5.69 17.37
C LEU A 18 11.76 -4.33 16.68
N ARG A 19 12.21 -3.30 17.39
CA ARG A 19 12.49 -1.97 16.82
C ARG A 19 13.91 -1.57 17.18
N LEU A 20 14.75 -1.43 16.15
CA LEU A 20 16.20 -1.23 16.28
C LEU A 20 16.61 -0.02 15.42
N ASP A 21 17.64 0.71 15.85
CA ASP A 21 18.32 1.71 15.02
C ASP A 21 19.52 1.08 14.32
N PRO A 22 19.47 0.88 12.98
CA PRO A 22 20.56 0.23 12.25
C PRO A 22 21.75 1.15 11.98
N THR A 23 21.72 2.42 12.42
CA THR A 23 22.78 3.40 12.16
C THR A 23 23.87 3.45 13.24
N GLY A 24 23.63 2.81 14.39
CA GLY A 24 24.54 2.74 15.54
C GLY A 24 24.92 1.32 15.96
N ASP A 25 25.66 1.20 17.05
CA ASP A 25 26.07 -0.07 17.67
C ASP A 25 26.24 0.10 19.18
N ASP A 26 25.21 -0.29 19.94
CA ASP A 26 25.23 -0.27 21.41
C ASP A 26 25.88 -1.54 22.00
N PHE A 27 26.17 -2.53 21.16
CA PHE A 27 26.70 -3.84 21.56
C PHE A 27 28.06 -4.15 20.90
N PRO A 28 29.06 -3.24 20.94
CA PRO A 28 30.30 -3.37 20.16
C PRO A 28 31.17 -4.58 20.53
N ALA A 29 30.85 -5.30 21.61
CA ALA A 29 31.52 -6.52 22.02
C ALA A 29 30.87 -7.81 21.46
N ASP A 30 29.63 -7.74 20.95
CA ASP A 30 28.93 -8.86 20.34
C ASP A 30 28.93 -8.72 18.81
N THR A 31 29.67 -9.58 18.12
CA THR A 31 29.76 -9.55 16.67
C THR A 31 28.46 -9.89 15.94
N ASN A 32 27.43 -10.35 16.65
CA ASN A 32 26.12 -10.67 16.09
C ASN A 32 25.06 -9.59 16.37
N ALA A 33 25.42 -8.52 17.08
CA ALA A 33 24.56 -7.37 17.33
C ALA A 33 25.29 -6.09 16.87
N ASN A 34 24.72 -5.40 15.89
CA ASN A 34 25.33 -4.25 15.22
C ASN A 34 24.30 -3.13 15.00
N TYR A 35 23.55 -2.82 16.06
CA TYR A 35 22.47 -1.85 16.08
C TYR A 35 22.46 -1.10 17.41
N SER A 36 21.80 0.05 17.44
CA SER A 36 21.48 0.76 18.67
C SER A 36 20.02 0.53 19.06
N ILE A 37 19.73 0.67 20.36
CA ILE A 37 18.40 0.62 20.92
C ILE A 37 17.79 2.03 20.88
N PRO A 38 16.65 2.24 20.18
CA PRO A 38 15.93 3.50 20.27
C PRO A 38 15.52 3.77 21.72
N ALA A 39 15.89 4.95 22.24
CA ALA A 39 15.66 5.31 23.64
C ALA A 39 14.17 5.40 24.04
N ASP A 40 13.28 5.47 23.06
CA ASP A 40 11.82 5.49 23.20
C ASP A 40 11.17 4.10 23.00
N ASN A 41 11.95 3.02 22.95
CA ASN A 41 11.39 1.66 23.00
C ASN A 41 10.70 1.39 24.35
N PRO A 42 9.61 0.60 24.36
CA PRO A 42 8.70 0.48 25.50
C PRO A 42 9.31 -0.20 26.73
N PHE A 43 10.35 -1.02 26.55
CA PHE A 43 10.98 -1.77 27.64
C PHE A 43 12.30 -1.16 28.16
N VAL A 44 12.77 -0.07 27.54
CA VAL A 44 14.02 0.60 27.95
C VAL A 44 13.95 1.05 29.40
N GLY A 45 14.85 0.51 30.22
CA GLY A 45 14.98 0.86 31.64
C GLY A 45 13.89 0.27 32.55
N ILE A 46 13.07 -0.65 32.05
CA ILE A 46 12.10 -1.43 32.83
C ILE A 46 12.32 -2.94 32.62
N SER A 47 11.41 -3.79 33.10
CA SER A 47 11.50 -5.24 32.86
C SER A 47 11.11 -5.56 31.43
N GLY A 48 11.96 -6.28 30.71
CA GLY A 48 11.82 -6.67 29.31
C GLY A 48 13.13 -6.41 28.54
N ASP A 49 13.37 -7.17 27.48
CA ASP A 49 14.48 -6.94 26.56
C ASP A 49 14.21 -5.63 25.78
N ASP A 50 15.21 -4.73 25.76
CA ASP A 50 15.09 -3.35 25.26
C ASP A 50 14.78 -3.28 23.74
N GLU A 51 15.06 -4.36 23.00
CA GLU A 51 14.77 -4.53 21.57
C GLU A 51 13.26 -4.63 21.27
N ILE A 52 12.47 -5.08 22.26
CA ILE A 52 11.07 -5.44 22.05
C ILE A 52 10.24 -4.18 21.79
N TRP A 53 9.52 -4.17 20.67
CA TRP A 53 8.51 -3.16 20.35
C TRP A 53 7.10 -3.63 20.68
N ALA A 54 6.78 -4.88 20.34
CA ALA A 54 5.52 -5.53 20.69
C ALA A 54 5.77 -7.04 20.92
N TYR A 55 4.86 -7.69 21.62
CA TYR A 55 5.03 -9.09 22.01
C TYR A 55 3.71 -9.86 21.99
N GLY A 56 3.76 -11.15 22.32
CA GLY A 56 2.57 -11.99 22.31
C GLY A 56 2.10 -12.35 20.90
N LEU A 57 3.02 -12.47 19.95
CA LEU A 57 2.76 -13.01 18.61
C LEU A 57 3.22 -14.47 18.54
N ARG A 58 2.64 -15.27 17.64
CA ARG A 58 3.05 -16.66 17.44
C ARG A 58 4.14 -16.77 16.38
N ASN A 59 3.82 -16.37 15.17
CA ASN A 59 4.63 -16.47 13.96
C ASN A 59 4.20 -15.36 12.98
N PRO A 60 4.55 -14.09 13.27
CA PRO A 60 4.25 -12.97 12.40
C PRO A 60 4.99 -13.16 11.07
N TRP A 61 4.29 -13.57 10.02
CA TRP A 61 4.89 -13.98 8.76
C TRP A 61 5.21 -12.79 7.86
N ARG A 62 4.23 -11.89 7.71
CA ARG A 62 4.34 -10.66 6.93
C ARG A 62 3.71 -9.51 7.69
N ASN A 63 4.41 -8.40 7.67
CA ASN A 63 3.93 -7.13 8.17
C ASN A 63 4.21 -6.04 7.13
N SER A 64 3.41 -4.98 7.16
CA SER A 64 3.58 -3.81 6.30
C SER A 64 3.10 -2.58 7.02
N PHE A 65 3.74 -1.45 6.73
CA PHE A 65 3.21 -0.15 7.10
C PHE A 65 2.29 0.32 5.99
N ASP A 66 1.10 0.79 6.34
CA ASP A 66 0.33 1.63 5.46
C ASP A 66 1.12 2.93 5.21
N ARG A 67 1.53 3.17 3.96
CA ARG A 67 2.39 4.30 3.57
C ARG A 67 1.77 5.66 3.83
N GLU A 68 0.44 5.74 3.89
CA GLU A 68 -0.26 7.00 4.13
C GLU A 68 -0.51 7.24 5.63
N THR A 69 -1.01 6.22 6.35
CA THR A 69 -1.40 6.39 7.76
C THR A 69 -0.32 6.02 8.76
N GLY A 70 0.70 5.26 8.36
CA GLY A 70 1.75 4.73 9.22
C GLY A 70 1.31 3.55 10.10
N GLN A 71 0.09 3.04 9.95
CA GLN A 71 -0.39 1.88 10.71
C GLN A 71 0.39 0.63 10.32
N LEU A 72 0.81 -0.16 11.30
CA LEU A 72 1.51 -1.42 11.08
C LEU A 72 0.52 -2.58 11.08
N TYR A 73 0.32 -3.22 9.93
CA TYR A 73 -0.45 -4.44 9.79
C TYR A 73 0.47 -5.64 10.01
N ILE A 74 0.02 -6.63 10.79
CA ILE A 74 0.81 -7.81 11.15
C ILE A 74 -0.06 -9.04 10.91
N ALA A 75 0.30 -9.86 9.93
CA ALA A 75 -0.33 -11.16 9.72
C ALA A 75 0.39 -12.22 10.55
N ASP A 76 -0.32 -12.77 11.53
CA ASP A 76 0.23 -13.75 12.48
C ASP A 76 -0.35 -15.13 12.21
N VAL A 77 0.55 -16.08 11.91
CA VAL A 77 0.17 -17.47 11.63
C VAL A 77 -0.12 -18.18 12.95
N GLY A 78 -1.35 -18.64 13.13
CA GLY A 78 -1.74 -19.34 14.36
C GLY A 78 -1.30 -20.81 14.39
N GLN A 79 -1.62 -21.50 15.49
CA GLN A 79 -1.10 -22.84 15.74
C GLN A 79 -1.96 -23.95 15.17
N SER A 80 -3.26 -23.85 15.36
CA SER A 80 -4.13 -25.00 15.23
C SER A 80 -5.50 -24.67 14.65
N GLN A 81 -5.99 -23.44 14.83
CA GLN A 81 -7.36 -23.14 14.46
C GLN A 81 -7.58 -21.78 13.83
N ARG A 82 -6.69 -20.82 14.06
CA ARG A 82 -6.90 -19.45 13.60
C ARG A 82 -5.69 -18.91 12.88
N GLU A 83 -6.01 -18.04 11.96
CA GLU A 83 -5.11 -17.13 11.29
C GLU A 83 -5.62 -15.72 11.58
N GLU A 84 -4.75 -14.74 11.80
CA GLU A 84 -5.18 -13.42 12.25
C GLU A 84 -4.38 -12.27 11.63
N VAL A 85 -5.02 -11.10 11.59
CA VAL A 85 -4.36 -9.83 11.28
C VAL A 85 -4.51 -8.91 12.48
N ASN A 86 -3.38 -8.47 12.99
CA ASN A 86 -3.26 -7.45 14.02
C ASN A 86 -2.95 -6.10 13.37
N VAL A 87 -3.35 -5.00 14.01
CA VAL A 87 -2.94 -3.64 13.62
C VAL A 87 -2.34 -2.94 14.83
N GLN A 88 -1.15 -2.37 14.65
CA GLN A 88 -0.57 -1.43 15.60
C GLN A 88 -0.80 -0.01 15.09
N PRO A 89 -1.46 0.87 15.87
CA PRO A 89 -1.66 2.26 15.49
C PRO A 89 -0.34 2.99 15.25
N ALA A 90 -0.31 3.89 14.27
CA ALA A 90 0.88 4.67 13.94
C ALA A 90 1.40 5.54 15.10
N ASN A 91 0.50 5.94 15.99
CA ASN A 91 0.81 6.73 17.19
C ASN A 91 1.06 5.87 18.44
N SER A 92 1.20 4.55 18.28
CA SER A 92 1.54 3.64 19.37
C SER A 92 2.91 3.99 19.98
N THR A 93 3.02 3.84 21.29
CA THR A 93 4.30 3.93 22.03
C THR A 93 4.96 2.56 22.21
N GLY A 94 4.49 1.53 21.52
CA GLY A 94 4.90 0.14 21.71
C GLY A 94 4.37 -0.46 23.01
N GLY A 95 4.68 -1.75 23.21
CA GLY A 95 4.34 -2.54 24.39
C GLY A 95 3.06 -3.37 24.24
N GLU A 96 2.42 -3.35 23.06
CA GLU A 96 1.24 -4.17 22.79
C GLU A 96 1.54 -5.66 23.00
N ASN A 97 0.63 -6.33 23.72
CA ASN A 97 0.62 -7.77 23.89
C ASN A 97 -0.50 -8.37 23.05
N TYR A 98 -0.17 -9.02 21.93
CA TYR A 98 -1.15 -9.65 21.03
C TYR A 98 -1.72 -10.98 21.57
N GLY A 99 -1.32 -11.37 22.78
CA GLY A 99 -2.02 -12.40 23.55
C GLY A 99 -1.65 -13.83 23.22
N TRP A 100 -0.82 -14.11 22.20
CA TRP A 100 -0.25 -15.44 22.04
C TRP A 100 0.63 -15.75 23.25
N ARG A 101 0.38 -16.82 24.02
CA ARG A 101 -0.38 -18.01 23.61
C ARG A 101 -1.71 -18.23 24.30
N CYS A 102 -2.23 -17.31 25.13
CA CYS A 102 -3.54 -17.47 25.77
C CYS A 102 -4.71 -17.13 24.82
N MET A 103 -4.45 -16.30 23.80
CA MET A 103 -5.33 -16.01 22.67
C MET A 103 -4.80 -16.65 21.38
N GLU A 104 -5.71 -17.04 20.49
CA GLU A 104 -5.45 -17.43 19.09
C GLU A 104 -6.67 -16.95 18.28
N GLY A 105 -6.53 -15.87 17.51
CA GLY A 105 -7.66 -15.09 17.02
C GLY A 105 -8.48 -14.51 18.18
N PHE A 106 -9.81 -14.53 18.04
CA PHE A 106 -10.74 -14.10 19.10
C PHE A 106 -11.03 -15.20 20.14
N ARG A 107 -10.18 -16.23 20.26
CA ARG A 107 -10.44 -17.40 21.11
C ARG A 107 -9.39 -17.63 22.18
N CYS A 108 -9.85 -18.09 23.34
CA CYS A 108 -8.98 -18.66 24.37
C CYS A 108 -8.40 -20.01 23.95
N THR A 109 -7.09 -20.20 24.05
CA THR A 109 -6.40 -21.48 23.78
C THR A 109 -6.37 -22.43 24.98
N THR A 110 -6.82 -21.98 26.16
CA THR A 110 -6.66 -22.64 27.50
C THR A 110 -5.20 -22.82 27.96
N LEU A 111 -4.23 -22.31 27.20
CA LEU A 111 -2.83 -22.39 27.55
C LEU A 111 -2.47 -21.34 28.62
N SER A 112 -1.49 -21.68 29.45
CA SER A 112 -0.89 -20.76 30.42
C SER A 112 0.06 -19.76 29.76
N GLY A 113 0.24 -18.60 30.40
CA GLY A 113 1.22 -17.56 30.03
C GLY A 113 0.67 -16.15 30.17
N CYS A 114 -0.63 -16.00 29.91
CA CYS A 114 -1.39 -14.80 30.16
C CYS A 114 -2.83 -15.18 30.53
N THR A 115 -3.61 -14.21 31.02
CA THR A 115 -5.04 -14.39 31.27
C THR A 115 -5.79 -14.20 29.96
N CYS A 116 -6.62 -15.17 29.56
CA CYS A 116 -7.43 -15.03 28.34
C CYS A 116 -8.40 -13.85 28.47
N ASN A 117 -8.57 -13.08 27.39
CA ASN A 117 -9.40 -11.87 27.35
C ASN A 117 -9.02 -10.83 28.41
N ASP A 118 -7.77 -10.82 28.87
CA ASP A 118 -7.29 -9.75 29.73
C ASP A 118 -7.40 -8.41 28.96
N PRO A 119 -7.96 -7.35 29.56
CA PRO A 119 -8.07 -6.04 28.91
C PRO A 119 -6.73 -5.43 28.50
N GLY A 120 -5.60 -5.91 29.03
CA GLY A 120 -4.26 -5.53 28.59
C GLY A 120 -3.78 -6.23 27.31
N LEU A 121 -4.55 -7.17 26.77
CA LEU A 121 -4.27 -7.79 25.46
C LEU A 121 -4.81 -6.92 24.33
N THR A 122 -4.08 -6.89 23.24
CA THR A 122 -4.50 -6.30 21.97
C THR A 122 -5.08 -7.41 21.11
N LEU A 123 -6.36 -7.29 20.76
CA LEU A 123 -7.03 -8.27 19.91
C LEU A 123 -6.77 -7.98 18.43
N PRO A 124 -6.80 -9.01 17.56
CA PRO A 124 -6.69 -8.80 16.13
C PRO A 124 -7.90 -8.05 15.59
N ILE A 125 -7.74 -7.43 14.42
CA ILE A 125 -8.84 -6.77 13.70
C ILE A 125 -9.74 -7.79 12.98
N LEU A 126 -9.19 -8.98 12.69
CA LEU A 126 -9.91 -10.12 12.11
C LEU A 126 -9.22 -11.44 12.42
N ASP A 127 -9.99 -12.53 12.40
CA ASP A 127 -9.48 -13.90 12.37
C ASP A 127 -10.24 -14.75 11.34
N TYR A 128 -9.63 -15.85 10.90
CA TYR A 128 -10.33 -16.88 10.12
C TYR A 128 -9.83 -18.28 10.47
N THR A 129 -10.58 -19.31 10.05
CA THR A 129 -10.31 -20.70 10.42
C THR A 129 -9.60 -21.48 9.32
N HIS A 130 -8.89 -22.55 9.69
CA HIS A 130 -8.32 -23.54 8.74
C HIS A 130 -9.37 -24.39 8.00
N SER A 131 -10.63 -23.94 7.95
CA SER A 131 -11.66 -24.61 7.16
C SER A 131 -11.48 -24.34 5.67
N ALA A 132 -12.06 -25.19 4.82
CA ALA A 132 -11.99 -25.06 3.35
C ALA A 132 -10.56 -25.10 2.76
N GLY A 133 -9.63 -25.79 3.43
CA GLY A 133 -8.27 -26.01 2.93
C GLY A 133 -7.25 -24.93 3.30
N ARG A 134 -7.70 -23.87 3.99
CA ARG A 134 -6.85 -22.79 4.51
C ARG A 134 -5.90 -23.29 5.60
N CYS A 135 -4.70 -22.74 5.68
CA CYS A 135 -3.67 -23.28 6.58
C CYS A 135 -2.69 -22.26 7.15
N SER A 136 -2.54 -21.09 6.53
CA SER A 136 -1.49 -20.13 6.89
C SER A 136 -1.78 -18.80 6.21
N ILE A 137 -1.95 -17.75 7.00
CA ILE A 137 -2.04 -16.40 6.47
C ILE A 137 -0.70 -15.95 5.92
N THR A 138 -0.74 -15.29 4.76
CA THR A 138 0.42 -14.71 4.12
C THR A 138 0.60 -13.24 4.49
N GLY A 139 -0.47 -12.53 4.87
CA GLY A 139 -0.47 -11.07 5.05
C GLY A 139 -0.22 -10.31 3.74
N GLY A 140 -0.33 -8.99 3.75
CA GLY A 140 -0.11 -8.19 2.54
C GLY A 140 0.05 -6.71 2.83
N TYR A 141 -0.60 -5.85 2.04
CA TYR A 141 -0.40 -4.40 2.03
C TYR A 141 -1.73 -3.67 1.91
N VAL A 142 -1.77 -2.42 2.40
CA VAL A 142 -2.84 -1.48 2.09
C VAL A 142 -2.57 -0.90 0.70
N TYR A 143 -3.53 -1.01 -0.22
CA TYR A 143 -3.41 -0.46 -1.56
C TYR A 143 -3.39 1.07 -1.49
N ARG A 144 -2.29 1.66 -2.00
CA ARG A 144 -2.06 3.10 -2.13
C ARG A 144 -1.65 3.49 -3.56
N GLY A 145 -1.93 2.60 -4.51
CA GLY A 145 -1.71 2.80 -5.93
C GLY A 145 -2.65 3.85 -6.53
N CYS A 146 -2.24 4.42 -7.64
CA CYS A 146 -2.99 5.42 -8.40
C CYS A 146 -3.79 4.78 -9.54
N ALA A 147 -3.43 3.57 -9.97
CA ALA A 147 -4.05 2.94 -11.14
C ALA A 147 -5.50 2.48 -10.87
N ILE A 148 -5.82 2.14 -9.62
CA ILE A 148 -7.14 1.68 -9.20
C ILE A 148 -7.61 2.50 -7.99
N PRO A 149 -8.01 3.78 -8.17
CA PRO A 149 -8.32 4.67 -7.05
C PRO A 149 -9.41 4.13 -6.10
N SER A 150 -10.32 3.32 -6.64
CA SER A 150 -11.40 2.67 -5.91
C SER A 150 -10.91 1.69 -4.81
N LEU A 151 -9.66 1.22 -4.89
CA LEU A 151 -9.05 0.33 -3.90
C LEU A 151 -8.26 1.07 -2.80
N THR A 152 -8.12 2.39 -2.87
CA THR A 152 -7.33 3.18 -1.92
C THR A 152 -7.75 2.91 -0.47
N GLY A 153 -6.79 2.54 0.38
CA GLY A 153 -7.03 2.20 1.79
C GLY A 153 -7.51 0.77 2.05
N THR A 154 -7.60 -0.07 1.01
CA THR A 154 -7.98 -1.48 1.13
C THR A 154 -6.77 -2.35 1.45
N TYR A 155 -6.80 -3.06 2.58
CA TYR A 155 -5.79 -4.04 2.97
C TYR A 155 -6.02 -5.39 2.27
N PHE A 156 -5.05 -5.82 1.47
CA PHE A 156 -5.00 -7.12 0.83
C PHE A 156 -4.23 -8.11 1.70
N TYR A 157 -4.76 -9.33 1.81
CA TYR A 157 -4.08 -10.47 2.41
C TYR A 157 -4.57 -11.77 1.77
N GLY A 158 -3.94 -12.89 2.07
CA GLY A 158 -4.40 -14.17 1.55
C GLY A 158 -3.91 -15.36 2.35
N ASP A 159 -4.32 -16.54 1.91
CA ASP A 159 -3.92 -17.82 2.48
C ASP A 159 -2.95 -18.55 1.57
N PHE A 160 -1.85 -19.02 2.15
CA PHE A 160 -0.79 -19.73 1.43
C PHE A 160 -1.25 -21.02 0.77
N CYS A 161 -2.14 -21.80 1.40
CA CYS A 161 -2.51 -23.14 0.90
C CYS A 161 -3.60 -23.09 -0.17
N THR A 162 -4.53 -22.13 -0.08
CA THR A 162 -5.65 -22.03 -1.02
C THR A 162 -5.43 -20.97 -2.11
N ALA A 163 -4.40 -20.13 -1.95
CA ALA A 163 -4.17 -18.94 -2.76
C ALA A 163 -5.36 -17.96 -2.79
N GLN A 164 -6.31 -18.11 -1.86
CA GLN A 164 -7.44 -17.20 -1.75
C GLN A 164 -6.96 -15.83 -1.28
N VAL A 165 -7.46 -14.79 -1.94
CA VAL A 165 -7.13 -13.40 -1.62
C VAL A 165 -8.36 -12.73 -1.05
N TYR A 166 -8.15 -11.99 0.03
CA TYR A 166 -9.18 -11.27 0.75
C TYR A 166 -8.79 -9.81 0.91
N THR A 167 -9.81 -8.97 1.00
CA THR A 167 -9.69 -7.55 1.26
C THR A 167 -10.49 -7.12 2.48
N THR A 168 -9.98 -6.16 3.23
CA THR A 168 -10.72 -5.44 4.26
C THR A 168 -10.25 -4.00 4.35
N THR A 169 -11.07 -3.11 4.91
CA THR A 169 -10.67 -1.74 5.28
C THR A 169 -10.73 -1.61 6.79
N TYR A 170 -9.89 -0.75 7.37
CA TYR A 170 -9.83 -0.52 8.81
C TYR A 170 -9.82 0.98 9.09
N ASP A 171 -10.77 1.45 9.90
CA ASP A 171 -10.99 2.87 10.20
C ASP A 171 -10.25 3.36 11.47
N GLY A 172 -9.36 2.53 12.02
CA GLY A 172 -8.70 2.79 13.32
C GLY A 172 -9.50 2.27 14.53
N VAL A 173 -10.71 1.74 14.31
CA VAL A 173 -11.54 1.15 15.37
C VAL A 173 -11.99 -0.26 15.00
N SER A 174 -12.49 -0.46 13.80
CA SER A 174 -13.04 -1.73 13.34
C SER A 174 -12.70 -2.01 11.88
N ALA A 175 -12.48 -3.29 11.58
CA ALA A 175 -12.32 -3.74 10.21
C ALA A 175 -13.69 -4.04 9.58
N THR A 176 -13.83 -3.79 8.29
CA THR A 176 -15.00 -4.25 7.53
C THR A 176 -15.00 -5.77 7.40
N THR A 177 -16.17 -6.34 7.13
CA THR A 177 -16.29 -7.75 6.78
C THR A 177 -15.33 -8.07 5.62
N PRO A 178 -14.46 -9.09 5.75
CA PRO A 178 -13.59 -9.49 4.66
C PRO A 178 -14.35 -9.87 3.41
N VAL A 179 -13.87 -9.41 2.26
CA VAL A 179 -14.39 -9.76 0.94
C VAL A 179 -13.36 -10.63 0.24
N GLU A 180 -13.79 -11.79 -0.28
CA GLU A 180 -12.91 -12.62 -1.12
C GLU A 180 -12.88 -12.03 -2.53
N VAL A 181 -11.68 -11.80 -3.06
CA VAL A 181 -11.44 -11.20 -4.38
C VAL A 181 -10.61 -12.11 -5.30
N THR A 182 -10.53 -13.40 -4.98
CA THR A 182 -9.70 -14.37 -5.73
C THR A 182 -10.12 -14.47 -7.20
N ALA A 183 -11.42 -14.34 -7.50
CA ALA A 183 -11.93 -14.51 -8.85
C ALA A 183 -11.61 -13.32 -9.76
N GLU A 184 -11.50 -12.14 -9.17
CA GLU A 184 -11.12 -10.88 -9.79
C GLU A 184 -9.61 -10.83 -10.08
N LEU A 185 -8.81 -11.65 -9.39
CA LEU A 185 -7.35 -11.69 -9.49
C LEU A 185 -6.83 -12.90 -10.28
N ILE A 186 -7.66 -13.51 -11.13
CA ILE A 186 -7.21 -14.61 -12.01
C ILE A 186 -6.26 -14.02 -13.06
N PRO A 187 -5.00 -14.51 -13.15
CA PRO A 187 -4.04 -13.97 -14.10
C PRO A 187 -4.36 -14.40 -15.53
N ASP A 188 -4.07 -13.53 -16.51
CA ASP A 188 -4.21 -13.83 -17.94
C ASP A 188 -3.30 -15.01 -18.38
N VAL A 189 -2.14 -15.11 -17.76
CA VAL A 189 -1.12 -16.14 -18.02
C VAL A 189 -0.52 -16.57 -16.68
N GLY A 190 -0.36 -17.88 -16.47
CA GLY A 190 0.14 -18.45 -15.21
C GLY A 190 -1.00 -18.85 -14.27
N VAL A 191 -0.64 -19.34 -13.07
CA VAL A 191 -1.61 -19.71 -12.02
C VAL A 191 -0.99 -19.43 -10.65
N ILE A 192 -1.73 -18.77 -9.77
CA ILE A 192 -1.36 -18.59 -8.37
C ILE A 192 -1.84 -19.81 -7.60
N ASN A 193 -0.92 -20.66 -7.11
CA ASN A 193 -1.26 -21.88 -6.38
C ASN A 193 -0.87 -21.80 -4.91
N PHE A 194 0.22 -21.08 -4.61
CA PHE A 194 0.78 -20.93 -3.27
C PHE A 194 1.27 -19.50 -3.07
N LEU A 195 0.33 -18.65 -2.64
CA LEU A 195 0.55 -17.24 -2.39
C LEU A 195 1.47 -17.06 -1.18
N ALA A 196 2.76 -16.89 -1.42
CA ALA A 196 3.76 -16.80 -0.35
C ALA A 196 4.00 -15.36 0.12
N SER A 197 3.63 -14.39 -0.71
CA SER A 197 3.89 -12.98 -0.43
C SER A 197 3.02 -12.08 -1.30
N PHE A 198 2.91 -10.82 -0.87
CA PHE A 198 2.60 -9.70 -1.75
C PHE A 198 3.86 -8.85 -1.94
N GLY A 199 3.84 -7.94 -2.90
CA GLY A 199 4.81 -6.86 -3.08
C GLY A 199 4.09 -5.55 -3.34
N GLU A 200 4.81 -4.45 -3.16
CA GLU A 200 4.35 -3.09 -3.45
C GLU A 200 5.48 -2.36 -4.20
N ASP A 201 5.16 -1.64 -5.26
CA ASP A 201 6.15 -0.79 -5.96
C ASP A 201 6.19 0.65 -5.44
N ALA A 202 7.03 1.48 -6.06
CA ALA A 202 7.23 2.87 -5.64
C ALA A 202 5.93 3.69 -5.68
N TYR A 203 5.00 3.34 -6.58
CA TYR A 203 3.72 4.02 -6.80
C TYR A 203 2.58 3.44 -5.94
N GLY A 204 2.83 2.40 -5.15
CA GLY A 204 1.81 1.78 -4.30
C GLY A 204 0.99 0.69 -5.00
N GLU A 205 1.38 0.30 -6.22
CA GLU A 205 0.72 -0.80 -6.92
C GLU A 205 1.15 -2.14 -6.33
N LEU A 206 0.20 -3.08 -6.27
CA LEU A 206 0.39 -4.35 -5.58
C LEU A 206 0.70 -5.51 -6.52
N TYR A 207 1.47 -6.45 -5.99
CA TYR A 207 1.91 -7.65 -6.66
C TYR A 207 1.64 -8.88 -5.79
N LEU A 208 1.35 -10.03 -6.41
CA LEU A 208 1.21 -11.33 -5.76
C LEU A 208 2.40 -12.22 -6.15
N CYS A 209 2.98 -12.93 -5.19
CA CYS A 209 4.13 -13.80 -5.43
C CYS A 209 3.76 -15.26 -5.18
N ASP A 210 3.87 -16.09 -6.22
CA ASP A 210 3.72 -17.54 -6.14
C ASP A 210 5.09 -18.21 -5.92
N ILE A 211 5.22 -19.04 -4.87
CA ILE A 211 6.55 -19.58 -4.52
C ILE A 211 6.99 -20.77 -5.38
N TYR A 212 6.06 -21.58 -5.88
CA TYR A 212 6.44 -22.84 -6.54
C TYR A 212 6.48 -22.73 -8.06
N GLY A 213 5.61 -21.92 -8.65
CA GLY A 213 5.73 -21.48 -10.04
C GLY A 213 6.77 -20.36 -10.20
N GLY A 214 7.03 -19.59 -9.14
CA GLY A 214 8.07 -18.57 -9.11
C GLY A 214 7.68 -17.28 -9.83
N GLU A 215 6.41 -17.12 -10.17
CA GLU A 215 5.89 -15.92 -10.82
C GLU A 215 5.54 -14.80 -9.83
N VAL A 216 5.60 -13.57 -10.35
CA VAL A 216 5.10 -12.37 -9.70
C VAL A 216 4.04 -11.76 -10.61
N PHE A 217 2.84 -11.57 -10.08
CA PHE A 217 1.68 -11.05 -10.81
C PHE A 217 1.38 -9.63 -10.32
N LYS A 218 1.13 -8.69 -11.24
CA LYS A 218 0.69 -7.33 -10.89
C LYS A 218 -0.84 -7.30 -10.82
N ILE A 219 -1.40 -6.67 -9.79
CA ILE A 219 -2.83 -6.31 -9.77
C ILE A 219 -3.01 -5.13 -10.71
N VAL A 220 -3.92 -5.26 -11.68
CA VAL A 220 -4.21 -4.23 -12.68
C VAL A 220 -5.70 -3.89 -12.68
N PRO A 221 -6.09 -2.68 -13.14
CA PRO A 221 -7.50 -2.34 -13.29
C PRO A 221 -8.23 -3.33 -14.18
N ASP A 222 -9.54 -3.51 -13.97
CA ASP A 222 -10.38 -4.24 -14.92
C ASP A 222 -10.33 -3.50 -16.27
N ALA A 223 -10.27 -4.25 -17.39
CA ALA A 223 -10.30 -3.66 -18.72
C ALA A 223 -11.55 -2.79 -19.00
N ASN A 224 -12.61 -2.95 -18.20
CA ASN A 224 -13.83 -2.14 -18.25
C ASN A 224 -13.88 -1.02 -17.20
N GLU A 225 -12.88 -0.92 -16.32
CA GLU A 225 -12.79 0.18 -15.38
C GLU A 225 -12.45 1.46 -16.15
N VAL A 226 -13.36 2.44 -16.07
CA VAL A 226 -13.11 3.76 -16.64
C VAL A 226 -12.22 4.51 -15.65
N VAL A 227 -10.92 4.37 -15.85
CA VAL A 227 -9.94 5.23 -15.18
C VAL A 227 -9.93 6.58 -15.90
N THR A 228 -9.88 7.68 -15.15
CA THR A 228 -9.79 9.00 -15.77
C THR A 228 -8.39 9.13 -16.38
N ASP A 229 -8.38 9.23 -17.71
CA ASP A 229 -7.22 9.39 -18.58
C ASP A 229 -7.66 10.38 -19.65
N CYS A 230 -7.59 11.66 -19.31
CA CYS A 230 -8.19 12.72 -20.12
C CYS A 230 -7.36 13.05 -21.37
N ASP A 231 -6.05 12.81 -21.33
CA ASP A 231 -5.14 12.96 -22.47
C ASP A 231 -5.01 11.67 -23.31
N ASN A 232 -5.66 10.57 -22.90
CA ASN A 232 -5.74 9.27 -23.56
C ASN A 232 -4.36 8.65 -23.82
N ASN A 233 -3.40 8.89 -22.92
CA ASN A 233 -2.04 8.39 -23.05
C ASN A 233 -1.86 6.97 -22.46
N SER A 234 -2.95 6.35 -21.97
CA SER A 234 -2.99 5.05 -21.28
C SER A 234 -2.31 5.02 -19.91
N GLU A 235 -2.00 6.19 -19.34
CA GLU A 235 -1.57 6.38 -17.97
C GLU A 235 -2.66 7.16 -17.21
N PRO A 236 -3.24 6.59 -16.14
CA PRO A 236 -4.24 7.28 -15.32
C PRO A 236 -3.78 8.67 -14.90
N ASP A 237 -4.65 9.67 -15.00
CA ASP A 237 -4.36 11.07 -14.61
C ASP A 237 -3.80 11.14 -13.18
N ALA A 238 -4.39 10.35 -12.27
CA ALA A 238 -3.94 10.25 -10.88
C ALA A 238 -2.49 9.76 -10.76
N CYS A 239 -2.05 8.86 -11.64
CA CYS A 239 -0.66 8.40 -11.69
C CYS A 239 0.28 9.46 -12.23
N GLN A 240 -0.15 10.19 -13.26
CA GLN A 240 0.62 11.29 -13.82
C GLN A 240 0.85 12.39 -12.78
N ILE A 241 -0.21 12.79 -12.05
CA ILE A 241 -0.13 13.78 -10.96
C ILE A 241 0.75 13.27 -9.81
N LEU A 242 0.64 11.99 -9.45
CA LEU A 242 1.50 11.40 -8.41
C LEU A 242 2.98 11.42 -8.81
N ALA A 243 3.29 11.15 -10.09
CA ALA A 243 4.64 11.16 -10.62
C ALA A 243 5.19 12.58 -10.80
N ASN A 244 4.33 13.53 -11.18
CA ASN A 244 4.67 14.93 -11.33
C ASN A 244 3.54 15.85 -10.81
N PRO A 245 3.60 16.27 -9.52
CA PRO A 245 2.60 17.13 -8.92
C PRO A 245 2.47 18.51 -9.57
N SER A 246 3.39 18.91 -10.46
CA SER A 246 3.27 20.16 -11.20
C SER A 246 2.23 20.11 -12.33
N LEU A 247 1.65 18.94 -12.61
CA LEU A 247 0.60 18.77 -13.62
C LEU A 247 -0.81 19.04 -13.08
N ASP A 248 -0.93 19.32 -11.79
CA ASP A 248 -2.16 19.73 -11.09
C ASP A 248 -1.80 20.94 -10.20
N MET A 249 -1.65 22.11 -10.82
CA MET A 249 -1.14 23.31 -10.15
C MET A 249 -2.12 23.82 -9.08
N ASN A 250 -3.42 23.60 -9.28
CA ASN A 250 -4.47 24.03 -8.38
C ASN A 250 -4.78 23.00 -7.27
N GLY A 251 -4.26 21.77 -7.39
CA GLY A 251 -4.35 20.70 -6.40
C GLY A 251 -5.73 20.05 -6.31
N ASN A 252 -6.53 20.06 -7.38
CA ASN A 252 -7.89 19.55 -7.37
C ASN A 252 -8.01 18.08 -7.82
N GLY A 253 -6.90 17.46 -8.21
CA GLY A 253 -6.82 16.07 -8.64
C GLY A 253 -7.17 15.84 -10.12
N VAL A 254 -7.25 16.89 -10.92
CA VAL A 254 -7.42 16.84 -12.38
C VAL A 254 -6.17 17.40 -13.03
N LEU A 255 -5.75 16.82 -14.16
CA LEU A 255 -4.64 17.38 -14.92
C LEU A 255 -5.02 18.77 -15.44
N ASP A 256 -4.11 19.72 -15.25
CA ASP A 256 -4.23 21.11 -15.71
C ASP A 256 -4.62 21.20 -17.20
N MET A 257 -4.00 20.35 -18.04
CA MET A 257 -4.28 20.28 -19.48
C MET A 257 -5.71 19.83 -19.82
N CYS A 258 -6.40 19.21 -18.87
CA CYS A 258 -7.77 18.71 -19.04
C CYS A 258 -8.82 19.69 -18.52
N GLU A 259 -8.42 20.63 -17.67
CA GLU A 259 -9.25 21.73 -17.21
C GLU A 259 -9.19 22.93 -18.15
N CYS A 260 -7.98 23.30 -18.59
CA CYS A 260 -7.74 24.32 -19.59
C CYS A 260 -7.02 23.74 -20.83
N PRO A 261 -7.74 22.99 -21.69
CA PRO A 261 -7.18 22.50 -22.94
C PRO A 261 -6.63 23.65 -23.78
N GLY A 262 -5.37 23.54 -24.23
CA GLY A 262 -4.75 24.57 -25.03
C GLY A 262 -4.03 25.67 -24.25
N ASP A 263 -3.81 25.53 -22.95
CA ASP A 263 -2.71 26.20 -22.24
C ASP A 263 -1.37 25.59 -22.70
N ILE A 264 -0.76 26.20 -23.71
CA ILE A 264 0.45 25.72 -24.39
C ILE A 264 1.70 26.13 -23.63
N ASP A 265 1.66 27.25 -22.91
CA ASP A 265 2.82 27.75 -22.16
C ASP A 265 2.84 27.32 -20.67
N GLY A 266 1.76 26.66 -20.21
CA GLY A 266 1.64 26.05 -18.89
C GLY A 266 1.43 27.06 -17.77
N ASN A 267 0.85 28.22 -18.08
CA ASN A 267 0.63 29.30 -17.11
C ASN A 267 -0.68 29.18 -16.32
N GLY A 268 -1.51 28.19 -16.65
CA GLY A 268 -2.81 27.91 -16.06
C GLY A 268 -3.99 28.58 -16.75
N ALA A 269 -3.80 29.24 -17.89
CA ALA A 269 -4.85 29.89 -18.65
C ALA A 269 -4.73 29.59 -20.16
N THR A 270 -5.86 29.52 -20.84
CA THR A 270 -5.91 29.44 -22.31
C THR A 270 -6.22 30.82 -22.88
N ASP A 271 -5.18 31.55 -23.28
CA ASP A 271 -5.30 32.94 -23.71
C ASP A 271 -4.58 33.26 -25.03
N LEU A 272 -4.30 34.54 -25.26
CA LEU A 272 -3.70 35.00 -26.50
C LEU A 272 -2.23 34.54 -26.66
N ALA A 273 -1.51 34.30 -25.55
CA ALA A 273 -0.17 33.74 -25.55
C ALA A 273 -0.19 32.32 -26.14
N ASP A 274 -1.16 31.50 -25.75
CA ASP A 274 -1.31 30.15 -26.26
C ASP A 274 -1.71 30.14 -27.73
N LEU A 275 -2.67 30.99 -28.11
CA LEU A 275 -3.03 31.14 -29.52
C LEU A 275 -1.80 31.52 -30.36
N ALA A 276 -0.94 32.41 -29.85
CA ALA A 276 0.30 32.76 -30.53
C ALA A 276 1.29 31.58 -30.59
N GLY A 277 1.39 30.79 -29.50
CA GLY A 277 2.18 29.56 -29.43
C GLY A 277 1.75 28.52 -30.46
N LEU A 278 0.45 28.20 -30.52
CA LEU A 278 -0.13 27.28 -31.49
C LEU A 278 0.13 27.76 -32.92
N LEU A 279 -0.16 29.02 -33.21
CA LEU A 279 0.02 29.58 -34.56
C LEU A 279 1.49 29.63 -35.00
N ALA A 280 2.44 29.70 -34.06
CA ALA A 280 3.86 29.64 -34.35
C ALA A 280 4.32 28.23 -34.78
N ALA A 281 3.62 27.18 -34.31
CA ALA A 281 3.89 25.78 -34.63
C ALA A 281 2.91 25.18 -35.66
N PHE A 282 1.94 25.96 -36.14
CA PHE A 282 0.89 25.50 -37.05
C PHE A 282 1.45 24.88 -38.33
N GLY A 283 1.00 23.67 -38.63
CA GLY A 283 1.44 22.85 -39.76
C GLY A 283 2.70 22.02 -39.48
N ALA A 284 3.29 22.09 -38.29
CA ALA A 284 4.38 21.19 -37.88
C ALA A 284 3.83 19.81 -37.49
N ALA A 285 4.58 18.77 -37.81
CA ALA A 285 4.27 17.39 -37.45
C ALA A 285 5.33 16.80 -36.50
N THR A 286 4.99 15.71 -35.82
CA THR A 286 5.93 14.98 -34.96
C THR A 286 7.25 14.73 -35.69
N GLY A 287 8.35 15.26 -35.14
CA GLY A 287 9.70 15.15 -35.71
C GLY A 287 10.21 16.42 -36.40
N ASP A 288 9.36 17.41 -36.64
CA ASP A 288 9.77 18.73 -37.14
C ASP A 288 10.42 19.57 -36.03
N ALA A 289 11.38 20.42 -36.41
CA ALA A 289 12.09 21.29 -35.46
C ALA A 289 11.20 22.35 -34.78
N GLY A 290 10.03 22.64 -35.36
CA GLY A 290 9.03 23.57 -34.82
C GLY A 290 7.84 22.88 -34.17
N TYR A 291 7.87 21.56 -34.00
CA TYR A 291 6.79 20.82 -33.37
C TYR A 291 6.77 21.08 -31.86
N ILE A 292 5.62 21.52 -31.36
CA ILE A 292 5.37 21.74 -29.94
C ILE A 292 4.34 20.69 -29.50
N PRO A 293 4.71 19.68 -28.70
CA PRO A 293 3.77 18.64 -28.29
C PRO A 293 2.50 19.17 -27.61
N ALA A 294 2.63 20.21 -26.78
CA ALA A 294 1.49 20.84 -26.10
C ALA A 294 0.49 21.53 -27.05
N ALA A 295 0.86 21.75 -28.31
CA ALA A 295 0.00 22.37 -29.32
C ALA A 295 -0.73 21.33 -30.21
N ASP A 296 -0.43 20.04 -30.08
CA ASP A 296 -1.16 18.92 -30.72
C ASP A 296 -2.20 18.40 -29.71
N LEU A 297 -3.32 19.11 -29.61
CA LEU A 297 -4.34 18.93 -28.57
C LEU A 297 -5.18 17.66 -28.77
N ASP A 298 -5.26 17.14 -30.00
CA ASP A 298 -5.97 15.89 -30.30
C ASP A 298 -5.04 14.68 -30.48
N ASN A 299 -3.74 14.85 -30.21
CA ASN A 299 -2.71 13.82 -30.33
C ASN A 299 -2.67 13.14 -31.71
N SER A 300 -3.03 13.87 -32.78
CA SER A 300 -3.00 13.36 -34.15
C SER A 300 -1.58 13.26 -34.72
N GLY A 301 -0.61 13.89 -34.05
CA GLY A 301 0.78 14.01 -34.48
C GLY A 301 1.02 15.17 -35.43
N THR A 302 0.04 16.04 -35.64
CA THR A 302 0.10 17.21 -36.53
C THR A 302 -0.66 18.39 -35.95
N ILE A 303 -0.01 19.56 -35.87
CA ILE A 303 -0.66 20.78 -35.38
C ILE A 303 -1.45 21.43 -36.52
N ASP A 304 -2.76 21.33 -36.52
CA ASP A 304 -3.63 21.79 -37.59
C ASP A 304 -4.90 22.52 -37.12
N LEU A 305 -5.91 22.58 -37.99
CA LEU A 305 -7.15 23.29 -37.72
C LEU A 305 -7.97 22.65 -36.59
N ALA A 306 -7.82 21.33 -36.36
CA ALA A 306 -8.44 20.63 -35.25
C ALA A 306 -7.92 21.18 -33.92
N ASP A 307 -6.61 21.36 -33.78
CA ASP A 307 -5.98 21.95 -32.58
C ASP A 307 -6.38 23.40 -32.38
N LEU A 308 -6.37 24.20 -33.47
CA LEU A 308 -6.83 25.59 -33.38
C LEU A 308 -8.30 25.66 -32.94
N ALA A 309 -9.16 24.76 -33.42
CA ALA A 309 -10.54 24.69 -32.98
C ALA A 309 -10.65 24.27 -31.50
N GLY A 310 -9.82 23.33 -31.06
CA GLY A 310 -9.71 22.90 -29.66
C GLY A 310 -9.32 24.06 -28.73
N LEU A 311 -8.24 24.77 -29.06
CA LEU A 311 -7.78 25.94 -28.30
C LEU A 311 -8.86 27.03 -28.25
N LEU A 312 -9.47 27.37 -29.39
CA LEU A 312 -10.51 28.40 -29.43
C LEU A 312 -11.78 28.01 -28.67
N ALA A 313 -12.07 26.71 -28.53
CA ALA A 313 -13.19 26.23 -27.73
C ALA A 313 -12.95 26.38 -26.22
N ALA A 314 -11.69 26.31 -25.80
CA ALA A 314 -11.25 26.49 -24.40
C ALA A 314 -10.78 27.92 -24.08
N PHE A 315 -10.74 28.82 -25.07
CA PHE A 315 -10.23 30.18 -24.91
C PHE A 315 -10.94 30.96 -23.79
N GLY A 316 -10.16 31.53 -22.88
CA GLY A 316 -10.64 32.20 -21.68
C GLY A 316 -10.80 31.28 -20.46
N CYS A 317 -10.34 30.03 -20.54
CA CYS A 317 -10.13 29.19 -19.37
C CYS A 317 -9.01 29.78 -18.49
N ASP A 318 -9.20 29.76 -17.17
CA ASP A 318 -8.23 30.25 -16.19
C ASP A 318 -8.39 29.44 -14.89
N MET A 319 -7.34 28.72 -14.50
CA MET A 319 -7.31 27.90 -13.28
C MET A 319 -6.88 28.69 -12.04
N MET A 320 -6.45 29.95 -12.22
CA MET A 320 -6.08 30.84 -11.14
C MET A 320 -7.18 31.91 -10.96
N PRO A 321 -7.79 32.03 -9.76
CA PRO A 321 -8.88 32.98 -9.52
C PRO A 321 -8.46 34.46 -9.51
#